data_AF-A0A8C4TX90-F1
#
_entry.id   AF-A0A8C4TX90-F1
#
_cell.length_a   1.000
_cell.length_b   1.000
_cell.length_c   1.000
_cell.angle_alpha   90.00
_cell.angle_beta   90.00
_cell.angle_gamma   90.00
#
_symmetry.space_group_name_H-M   'P 1'
#
loop_
_entity.id
_entity.type
_entity.pdbx_description
1 polymer ?
#
loop_
_entity_poly.entity_id
_entity_poly.type
_entity_poly.pdbx_seq_one_letter_code
_entity_poly.pdbx_strand_id
1 'polypeptide(L)'
;MAAGQDPPAAEPYRPSRYVSLPAELDHATYDVSPEKRRAEAERLAIRARLKRQYQLQLNNPNPPAIIENPALLRWSYARTYNIYPTFRPTPKTSFLGVVWAIGPVLFWSAVFKYDRVSQLPRLNVSDLAVSLISVFYCNKALCSTGSVNQS
;
A
#
# COMPACT_ATOMS: atom_id res chain seq x y z
N MET A 1 -42.31 14.55 -37.17
CA MET A 1 -42.55 13.63 -36.03
C MET A 1 -41.18 13.18 -35.54
N ALA A 2 -40.67 13.80 -34.49
CA ALA A 2 -39.38 13.44 -33.91
C ALA A 2 -39.59 12.19 -33.04
N ALA A 3 -38.94 11.09 -33.40
CA ALA A 3 -38.86 9.92 -32.54
C ALA A 3 -38.05 10.30 -31.29
N GLY A 4 -38.66 10.21 -30.11
CA GLY A 4 -37.94 10.33 -28.85
C GLY A 4 -36.95 9.17 -28.74
N GLN A 5 -35.67 9.48 -28.62
CA GLN A 5 -34.66 8.51 -28.21
C GLN A 5 -34.78 8.34 -26.70
N ASP A 6 -35.32 7.20 -26.27
CA ASP A 6 -35.17 6.73 -24.89
C ASP A 6 -33.67 6.53 -24.60
N PRO A 7 -33.14 6.99 -23.44
CA PRO A 7 -31.74 6.75 -23.10
C PRO A 7 -31.51 5.22 -23.05
N PRO A 8 -30.40 4.72 -23.62
CA PRO A 8 -30.11 3.29 -23.54
C PRO A 8 -30.06 2.89 -22.07
N ALA A 9 -30.81 1.84 -21.71
CA ALA A 9 -30.83 1.27 -20.37
C ALA A 9 -29.40 1.19 -19.81
N ALA A 10 -29.19 1.74 -18.62
CA ALA A 10 -27.89 2.03 -18.01
C ALA A 10 -26.78 0.98 -18.30
N GLU A 11 -25.61 1.46 -18.76
CA GLU A 11 -24.42 0.64 -19.01
C GLU A 11 -24.06 -0.24 -17.78
N PRO A 12 -23.72 -1.53 -17.99
CA PRO A 12 -23.38 -2.44 -16.88
C PRO A 12 -22.05 -2.04 -16.22
N TYR A 13 -22.06 -1.94 -14.88
CA TYR A 13 -20.87 -1.59 -14.11
C TYR A 13 -19.77 -2.66 -14.23
N ARG A 14 -18.54 -2.23 -14.51
CA ARG A 14 -17.37 -3.10 -14.65
C ARG A 14 -16.40 -2.90 -13.48
N PRO A 15 -16.25 -3.85 -12.56
CA PRO A 15 -15.33 -3.72 -11.43
C PRO A 15 -13.87 -3.71 -11.92
N SER A 16 -13.02 -2.93 -11.25
CA SER A 16 -11.58 -2.86 -11.51
C SER A 16 -10.79 -3.35 -10.29
N ARG A 17 -9.49 -3.59 -10.45
CA ARG A 17 -8.63 -3.99 -9.32
C ARG A 17 -8.64 -2.96 -8.17
N TYR A 18 -8.83 -1.68 -8.50
CA TYR A 18 -8.79 -0.58 -7.55
C TYR A 18 -10.17 -0.16 -7.06
N VAL A 19 -11.23 -0.51 -7.80
CA VAL A 19 -12.62 -0.15 -7.48
C VAL A 19 -13.46 -1.42 -7.52
N SER A 20 -13.85 -1.90 -6.34
CA SER A 20 -14.69 -3.07 -6.19
C SER A 20 -16.12 -2.81 -6.68
N LEU A 21 -16.87 -3.89 -6.88
CA LEU A 21 -18.31 -3.82 -7.12
C LEU A 21 -19.02 -3.26 -5.88
N PRO A 22 -19.90 -2.24 -6.01
CA PRO A 22 -20.75 -1.82 -4.91
C PRO A 22 -21.61 -2.98 -4.41
N ALA A 23 -21.85 -3.03 -3.10
CA ALA A 23 -22.60 -4.13 -2.48
C ALA A 23 -24.03 -4.27 -3.04
N GLU A 24 -24.66 -3.16 -3.43
CA GLU A 24 -26.01 -3.13 -4.01
C GLU A 24 -26.11 -3.80 -5.37
N LEU A 25 -25.00 -3.81 -6.12
CA LEU A 25 -24.93 -4.35 -7.48
C LEU A 25 -24.37 -5.78 -7.51
N ASP A 26 -23.80 -6.25 -6.39
CA ASP A 26 -23.38 -7.63 -6.23
C ASP A 26 -24.60 -8.55 -6.12
N HIS A 27 -24.81 -9.40 -7.12
CA HIS A 27 -25.89 -10.38 -7.12
C HIS A 27 -25.81 -11.29 -5.89
N ALA A 28 -24.58 -11.60 -5.43
CA ALA A 28 -24.39 -12.43 -4.26
C ALA A 28 -25.01 -11.82 -3.00
N THR A 29 -25.21 -10.49 -2.92
CA THR A 29 -25.88 -9.83 -1.79
C THR A 29 -27.32 -10.30 -1.62
N TYR A 30 -28.05 -10.51 -2.72
CA TYR A 30 -29.46 -10.88 -2.69
C TYR A 30 -29.71 -12.39 -2.58
N ASP A 31 -28.65 -13.21 -2.58
CA ASP A 31 -28.80 -14.66 -2.41
C ASP A 31 -29.45 -14.98 -1.05
N VAL A 32 -30.62 -15.61 -1.09
CA VAL A 32 -31.43 -15.96 0.08
C VAL A 32 -31.21 -17.44 0.52
N SER A 33 -30.10 -18.03 0.10
CA SER A 33 -29.83 -19.45 0.37
C SER A 33 -29.68 -19.72 1.87
N PRO A 34 -30.17 -20.86 2.38
CA PRO A 34 -30.08 -21.19 3.80
C PRO A 34 -28.63 -21.34 4.28
N GLU A 35 -27.72 -21.77 3.41
CA GLU A 35 -26.29 -21.89 3.71
C GLU A 35 -25.64 -20.52 3.94
N LYS A 36 -25.95 -19.52 3.09
CA LYS A 36 -25.43 -18.17 3.25
C LYS A 36 -25.90 -17.51 4.54
N ARG A 37 -27.18 -17.69 4.90
CA ARG A 37 -27.73 -17.23 6.19
C ARG A 37 -27.00 -17.85 7.39
N ARG A 38 -26.65 -19.14 7.32
CA ARG A 38 -25.85 -19.81 8.37
C ARG A 38 -24.45 -19.21 8.46
N ALA A 39 -23.75 -19.03 7.34
CA ALA A 39 -22.43 -18.42 7.31
C ALA A 39 -22.43 -16.97 7.82
N GLU A 40 -23.45 -16.19 7.49
CA GLU A 40 -23.64 -14.83 8.01
C GLU A 40 -23.92 -14.83 9.51
N ALA A 41 -24.79 -15.71 9.99
CA ALA A 41 -25.07 -15.86 11.42
C ALA A 41 -23.79 -16.24 12.20
N GLU A 42 -22.97 -17.14 11.67
CA GLU A 42 -21.68 -17.50 12.25
C GLU A 42 -20.70 -16.31 12.26
N ARG A 43 -20.57 -15.58 11.15
CA ARG A 43 -19.74 -14.36 11.06
C ARG A 43 -20.20 -13.28 12.05
N LEU A 44 -21.52 -13.09 12.19
CA LEU A 44 -22.12 -12.14 13.12
C LEU A 44 -21.93 -12.58 14.57
N ALA A 45 -22.05 -13.89 14.88
CA ALA A 45 -21.79 -14.43 16.20
C ALA A 45 -20.32 -14.19 16.62
N ILE A 46 -19.37 -14.41 15.72
CA ILE A 46 -17.95 -14.11 15.95
C ILE A 46 -17.75 -12.60 16.17
N ARG A 47 -18.32 -11.76 15.30
CA ARG A 47 -18.22 -10.31 15.42
C ARG A 47 -18.79 -9.80 16.74
N ALA A 48 -19.96 -10.30 17.15
CA ALA A 48 -20.62 -9.93 18.39
C ALA A 48 -19.80 -10.36 19.61
N ARG A 49 -19.24 -11.58 19.58
CA ARG A 49 -18.34 -12.08 20.65
C ARG A 49 -17.10 -11.20 20.81
N LEU A 50 -16.41 -10.89 19.71
CA LEU A 50 -15.21 -10.05 19.73
C LEU A 50 -15.53 -8.62 20.20
N LYS A 51 -16.64 -8.04 19.72
CA LYS A 51 -17.08 -6.70 20.14
C LYS A 51 -17.39 -6.66 21.65
N ARG A 52 -18.08 -7.68 22.18
CA ARG A 52 -18.37 -7.79 23.60
C ARG A 52 -17.09 -7.87 24.44
N GLN A 53 -16.11 -8.67 24.02
CA GLN A 53 -14.82 -8.78 24.71
C GLN A 53 -14.10 -7.43 24.78
N TYR A 54 -14.06 -6.70 23.67
CA TYR A 54 -13.45 -5.38 23.61
C TYR A 54 -14.20 -4.36 24.48
N GLN A 55 -15.54 -4.35 24.42
CA GLN A 55 -16.37 -3.46 25.23
C GLN A 55 -16.18 -3.68 26.74
N LEU A 56 -16.03 -4.95 27.18
CA LEU A 56 -15.74 -5.24 28.59
C LEU A 56 -14.40 -4.65 29.02
N GLN A 57 -13.36 -4.75 28.19
CA GLN A 57 -12.05 -4.16 28.50
C GLN A 57 -12.11 -2.64 28.59
N LEU A 58 -12.86 -2.01 27.69
CA LEU A 58 -13.02 -0.56 27.65
C LEU A 58 -13.84 -0.01 28.83
N ASN A 59 -14.88 -0.73 29.25
CA ASN A 59 -15.79 -0.31 30.31
C ASN A 59 -15.26 -0.59 31.74
N ASN A 60 -14.08 -1.19 31.88
CA ASN A 60 -13.49 -1.45 33.19
C ASN A 60 -13.04 -0.14 33.84
N PRO A 61 -13.32 0.09 35.14
CA PRO A 61 -12.97 1.33 35.84
C PRO A 61 -11.47 1.56 35.99
N ASN A 62 -10.65 0.50 35.86
CA ASN A 62 -9.20 0.57 35.83
C ASN A 62 -8.70 -0.08 34.54
N PRO A 63 -8.72 0.63 33.39
CA PRO A 63 -8.29 0.06 32.13
C PRO A 63 -6.75 -0.03 32.09
N PRO A 64 -6.19 -1.06 31.43
CA PRO A 64 -4.77 -1.07 31.12
C PRO A 64 -4.42 0.10 30.19
N ALA A 65 -3.19 0.62 30.31
CA ALA A 65 -2.73 1.76 29.51
C ALA A 65 -2.83 1.51 27.99
N ILE A 66 -2.72 0.25 27.56
CA ILE A 66 -2.85 -0.19 26.17
C ILE A 66 -3.72 -1.44 26.14
N ILE A 67 -4.78 -1.43 25.34
CA ILE A 67 -5.61 -2.62 25.10
C ILE A 67 -4.96 -3.43 23.98
N GLU A 68 -4.44 -4.61 24.32
CA GLU A 68 -3.76 -5.48 23.36
C GLU A 68 -4.76 -6.11 22.37
N ASN A 69 -4.58 -5.82 21.08
CA ASN A 69 -5.34 -6.46 20.01
C ASN A 69 -4.55 -7.62 19.41
N PRO A 70 -4.95 -8.89 19.66
CA PRO A 70 -4.23 -10.04 19.14
C PRO A 70 -4.25 -10.13 17.60
N ALA A 71 -5.24 -9.54 16.93
CA ALA A 71 -5.27 -9.50 15.47
C ALA A 71 -4.16 -8.59 14.91
N LEU A 72 -3.90 -7.46 15.58
CA LEU A 72 -2.83 -6.54 15.19
C LEU A 72 -1.47 -7.18 15.42
N LEU A 73 -1.27 -7.82 16.58
CA LEU A 73 -0.02 -8.54 16.89
C LEU A 73 0.26 -9.68 15.90
N ARG A 74 -0.76 -10.44 15.51
CA ARG A 74 -0.60 -11.50 14.49
C ARG A 74 -0.31 -10.92 13.11
N TRP A 75 -0.93 -9.80 12.76
CA TRP A 75 -0.67 -9.12 11.49
C TRP A 75 0.73 -8.53 11.42
N SER A 76 1.22 -7.90 12.49
CA SER A 76 2.59 -7.42 12.55
C SER A 76 3.57 -8.60 12.48
N TYR A 77 3.34 -9.65 13.26
CA TYR A 77 4.15 -10.86 13.25
C TYR A 77 4.24 -11.51 11.86
N ALA A 78 3.10 -11.62 11.16
CA ALA A 78 3.05 -12.16 9.80
C ALA A 78 3.91 -11.37 8.81
N ARG A 79 4.01 -10.04 8.99
CA ARG A 79 4.78 -9.16 8.10
C ARG A 79 6.25 -9.01 8.49
N THR A 80 6.66 -9.36 9.70
CA THR A 80 8.05 -9.18 10.16
C THR A 80 8.78 -10.49 10.38
N TYR A 81 8.16 -11.44 11.08
CA TYR A 81 8.82 -12.67 11.53
C TYR A 81 8.48 -13.88 10.66
N ASN A 82 7.31 -13.91 10.03
CA ASN A 82 6.85 -15.08 9.25
C ASN A 82 7.34 -15.11 7.78
N ILE A 83 8.18 -14.16 7.36
CA ILE A 83 8.60 -14.03 5.96
C ILE A 83 9.53 -15.18 5.54
N TYR A 84 10.63 -15.36 6.27
CA TYR A 84 11.64 -16.37 5.95
C TYR A 84 11.24 -17.82 6.20
N PRO A 85 10.50 -18.18 7.28
CA PRO A 85 10.13 -19.59 7.49
C PRO A 85 9.16 -20.13 6.43
N THR A 86 8.38 -19.25 5.78
CA THR A 86 7.45 -19.65 4.70
C THR A 86 8.01 -19.43 3.30
N PHE A 87 9.21 -18.85 3.18
CA PHE A 87 9.86 -18.61 1.90
C PHE A 87 10.33 -19.92 1.27
N ARG A 88 9.89 -20.17 0.04
CA ARG A 88 10.35 -21.29 -0.79
C ARG A 88 11.17 -20.74 -1.95
N PRO A 89 12.44 -21.15 -2.12
CA PRO A 89 13.22 -20.74 -3.29
C PRO A 89 12.63 -21.43 -4.52
N THR A 90 11.86 -20.68 -5.31
CA THR A 90 11.26 -21.13 -6.57
C THR A 90 11.86 -20.32 -7.72
N PRO A 91 11.91 -20.85 -8.95
CA PRO A 91 12.49 -20.09 -10.07
C PRO A 91 11.80 -18.74 -10.31
N LYS A 92 10.48 -18.64 -10.03
CA LYS A 92 9.72 -17.38 -10.14
C LYS A 92 10.14 -16.35 -9.10
N THR A 93 10.31 -16.76 -7.84
CA THR A 93 10.70 -15.85 -6.75
C THR A 93 12.17 -15.43 -6.87
N SER A 94 13.05 -16.35 -7.28
CA SER A 94 14.46 -16.04 -7.55
C SER A 94 14.62 -15.08 -8.72
N PHE A 95 13.91 -15.30 -9.83
CA PHE A 95 13.96 -14.39 -10.98
C PHE A 95 13.47 -12.99 -10.61
N LEU A 96 12.34 -12.89 -9.91
CA LEU A 96 11.81 -11.62 -9.45
C LEU A 96 12.82 -10.91 -8.52
N GLY A 97 13.44 -11.65 -7.60
CA GLY A 97 14.51 -11.13 -6.73
C GLY A 97 15.67 -10.55 -7.52
N VAL A 98 16.17 -11.25 -8.54
CA VAL A 98 17.28 -10.78 -9.39
C VAL A 98 16.89 -9.53 -10.19
N VAL A 99 15.72 -9.54 -10.83
CA VAL A 99 15.26 -8.40 -11.63
C VAL A 99 15.14 -7.14 -10.77
N TRP A 100 14.58 -7.26 -9.57
CA TRP A 100 14.39 -6.11 -8.69
C TRP A 100 15.64 -5.72 -7.88
N ALA A 101 16.54 -6.65 -7.57
CA ALA A 101 17.77 -6.35 -6.84
C ALA A 101 18.90 -5.85 -7.77
N ILE A 102 19.13 -6.52 -8.90
CA ILE A 102 20.24 -6.24 -9.81
C ILE A 102 19.82 -5.27 -10.92
N GLY A 103 18.57 -5.32 -11.38
CA GLY A 103 18.07 -4.49 -12.48
C GLY A 103 18.29 -2.99 -12.26
N PRO A 104 17.84 -2.41 -11.13
CA PRO A 104 18.06 -0.99 -10.85
C PRO A 104 19.55 -0.62 -10.74
N VAL A 105 20.37 -1.51 -10.17
CA VAL A 105 21.82 -1.26 -10.03
C VAL A 105 22.48 -1.15 -11.40
N LEU A 106 22.22 -2.09 -12.30
CA LEU A 106 22.76 -2.06 -13.65
C LEU A 106 22.22 -0.86 -14.45
N PHE A 107 20.92 -0.59 -14.34
CA PHE A 107 20.28 0.56 -14.98
C PHE A 107 20.96 1.88 -14.58
N TRP A 108 21.08 2.16 -13.28
CA TRP A 108 21.72 3.39 -12.81
C TRP A 108 23.22 3.43 -13.10
N SER A 109 23.93 2.28 -13.06
CA SER A 109 25.34 2.24 -13.43
C SER A 109 25.57 2.65 -14.89
N ALA A 110 24.67 2.25 -15.79
CA ALA A 110 24.73 2.62 -17.21
C ALA A 110 24.42 4.11 -17.40
N VAL A 111 23.35 4.62 -16.77
CA VAL A 111 22.99 6.05 -16.83
C VAL A 111 24.15 6.93 -16.39
N PHE A 112 24.75 6.65 -15.23
CA PHE A 112 25.90 7.42 -14.75
C PHE A 112 27.14 7.27 -15.65
N LYS A 113 27.36 6.11 -16.25
CA LYS A 113 28.46 5.91 -17.19
C LYS A 113 28.30 6.78 -18.44
N TYR A 114 27.09 6.88 -19.00
CA TYR A 114 26.82 7.74 -20.16
C TYR A 114 27.00 9.23 -19.85
N ASP A 115 26.55 9.70 -18.69
CA ASP A 115 26.78 11.09 -18.26
C ASP A 115 28.28 11.40 -18.13
N ARG A 116 29.04 10.51 -17.48
CA ARG A 116 30.49 10.71 -17.33
C ARG A 116 31.23 10.71 -18.66
N VAL A 117 30.89 9.78 -19.56
CA VAL A 117 31.54 9.68 -20.88
C VAL A 117 31.19 10.87 -21.79
N SER A 118 29.96 11.39 -21.72
CA SER A 118 29.56 12.58 -22.48
C SER A 118 30.15 13.88 -21.92
N GLN A 119 30.53 13.90 -20.64
CA GLN A 119 31.26 15.01 -19.99
C GLN A 119 32.77 14.99 -20.26
N LEU A 120 33.40 13.81 -20.43
CA LEU A 120 34.84 13.70 -20.72
C LEU A 120 35.34 14.53 -21.93
N PRO A 121 34.62 14.68 -23.06
CA PRO A 121 35.04 15.56 -24.15
C PRO A 121 34.73 17.06 -23.93
N ARG A 122 34.13 17.46 -22.80
CA ARG A 122 33.57 18.81 -22.56
C ARG A 122 34.15 19.55 -21.35
N LEU A 123 35.12 18.99 -20.62
CA LEU A 123 35.60 19.58 -19.36
C LEU A 123 36.96 20.28 -19.50
N ASN A 124 36.93 21.63 -19.42
CA ASN A 124 37.98 22.40 -18.75
C ASN A 124 37.81 22.21 -17.22
N VAL A 125 38.93 22.16 -16.50
CA VAL A 125 39.06 21.68 -15.10
C VAL A 125 38.24 22.46 -14.06
N SER A 126 37.66 23.61 -14.41
CA SER A 126 36.98 24.52 -13.47
C SER A 126 35.50 24.21 -13.16
N ASP A 127 34.81 23.39 -13.95
CA ASP A 127 33.34 23.24 -13.83
C ASP A 127 32.86 22.10 -12.90
N LEU A 128 33.76 21.23 -12.43
CA LEU A 128 33.38 20.01 -11.71
C LEU A 128 33.07 20.20 -10.21
N ALA A 129 33.39 21.34 -9.60
CA ALA A 129 33.20 21.52 -8.17
C ALA A 129 31.77 21.93 -7.76
N VAL A 130 30.96 22.47 -8.68
CA VAL A 130 29.71 23.18 -8.31
C VAL A 130 28.44 22.34 -8.50
N SER A 131 28.42 21.35 -9.41
CA SER A 131 27.15 20.74 -9.82
C SER A 131 26.67 19.54 -8.99
N LEU A 132 27.56 18.69 -8.46
CA LEU A 132 27.13 17.42 -7.83
C LEU A 132 26.74 17.55 -6.35
N ILE A 133 27.21 18.58 -5.65
CA ILE A 133 26.81 18.87 -4.26
C ILE A 133 25.44 19.58 -4.25
N SER A 134 25.13 20.43 -5.24
CA SER A 134 23.91 21.26 -5.24
C SER A 134 22.61 20.46 -5.40
N VAL A 135 22.55 19.47 -6.29
CA VAL A 135 21.29 18.76 -6.58
C VAL A 135 20.86 17.82 -5.46
N PHE A 136 21.81 17.20 -4.73
CA PHE A 136 21.47 16.30 -3.61
C PHE A 136 21.27 17.03 -2.28
N TYR A 137 21.88 18.20 -2.06
CA TYR A 137 21.70 18.96 -0.79
C TYR A 137 20.51 19.94 -0.81
N CYS A 138 20.01 20.37 -1.97
CA CYS A 138 18.94 21.37 -2.01
C CYS A 138 17.55 20.84 -1.59
N ASN A 139 17.32 19.52 -1.56
CA ASN A 139 16.05 18.96 -1.08
C ASN A 139 15.98 18.82 0.47
N LYS A 140 17.12 18.94 1.18
CA LYS A 140 17.14 18.76 2.65
C LYS A 140 17.27 20.07 3.44
N ALA A 141 17.54 21.20 2.78
CA ALA A 141 17.77 22.49 3.43
C ALA A 141 16.58 23.48 3.38
N LEU A 142 15.46 23.14 2.71
CA LEU A 142 14.30 24.06 2.59
C LEU A 142 13.06 23.72 3.44
N CYS A 143 13.14 22.76 4.37
CA CYS A 143 12.04 22.48 5.30
C CYS A 143 12.42 22.42 6.79
N SER A 144 13.61 22.91 7.17
CA SER A 144 13.99 22.98 8.58
C SER A 144 14.65 24.31 8.89
N THR A 145 13.83 25.35 9.11
CA THR A 145 13.95 26.36 10.20
C THR A 145 13.06 27.58 9.91
N GLY A 146 12.19 27.89 10.88
CA GLY A 146 11.32 29.07 10.92
C GLY A 146 9.88 28.65 11.22
N SER A 147 9.27 28.87 12.37
CA SER A 147 9.63 29.69 13.52
C SER A 147 8.73 29.24 14.69
N VAL A 148 9.35 28.93 15.84
CA VAL A 148 8.70 29.07 17.14
C VAL A 148 8.94 30.52 17.57
N ASN A 149 7.89 31.33 17.64
CA ASN A 149 7.72 32.36 18.67
C ASN A 149 6.32 33.01 18.62
N GLN A 150 5.62 32.86 19.74
CA GLN A 150 4.92 33.92 20.50
C GLN A 150 3.73 34.67 19.86
N SER A 151 2.53 34.19 20.16
CA SER A 151 1.38 34.95 20.71
C SER A 151 0.36 33.99 21.28
#